data_AF-A0AAE0CP19-F1
#
_entry.id   AF-A0AAE0CP19-F1
#
_cell.length_a   1.000
_cell.length_b   1.000
_cell.length_c   1.000
_cell.angle_alpha   90.00
_cell.angle_beta   90.00
_cell.angle_gamma   90.00
#
_symmetry.space_group_name_H-M   'P 1'
#
loop_
_entity.id
_entity.type
_entity.pdbx_description
1 polymer ?
#
loop_
_entity_poly.entity_id
_entity_poly.type
_entity_poly.pdbx_seq_one_letter_code
_entity_poly.pdbx_strand_id
1 'polypeptide(L)'
;MACEQLLSAVNCWLECVLLDPYNQTGHPECKSRPDSGLSAITELDPGYITGPLSSVWKDWIKWCIEFGIEANAIIAVPYDWRLSPSKLEERDLYFHKLKLAFETALKLCGGTSVVFAHSSGSPFLGATETVKAALSGATFGLPVSEVSRLRADSDREDNTVMDEVRKSSAWVATHSSHVVVDSSGIEKVVENMTGSIPKVEWDYEGIHYFDNGPLTVQYLFVLDALNFCFWPDKELNYDHLASGLKAALQNDKSAFDADRLQKYTGPQLRELLKWPRPLPLEDERVRLLHEVGLELERNFGGKASNLVESCGKSAAELVALVARHFPGFRDHSVYKGHQVFLYKRAQIFAADLWGAFKGKGYGELYDIDSITMFADYIVPAVLQELGVLKYSSNLSSAIETNSEIASGSEEEVELRACSIYAVEKMRDLFRAKSGNQVLSVELDLWLWSVGVQSQYLQHHRTLSIYY
;
A
#
# COMPACT_ATOMS: atom_id res chain seq x y z
N MET A 1 -26.11 29.91 -22.08
CA MET A 1 -26.71 28.82 -22.89
C MET A 1 -26.97 27.70 -21.91
N ALA A 2 -28.24 27.37 -21.67
CA ALA A 2 -28.58 26.26 -20.79
C ALA A 2 -28.02 24.96 -21.38
N CYS A 3 -27.29 24.20 -20.57
CA CYS A 3 -26.63 22.96 -20.98
C CYS A 3 -27.69 21.85 -21.16
N GLU A 4 -28.47 21.91 -22.24
CA GLU A 4 -29.58 20.96 -22.50
C GLU A 4 -29.11 19.58 -22.97
N GLN A 5 -27.83 19.40 -23.31
CA GLN A 5 -27.24 18.09 -23.69
C GLN A 5 -25.86 17.89 -23.05
N LEU A 6 -25.86 17.39 -21.82
CA LEU A 6 -24.65 17.24 -20.99
C LEU A 6 -23.60 16.28 -21.58
N LEU A 7 -24.01 15.19 -22.23
CA LEU A 7 -23.09 14.09 -22.60
C LEU A 7 -22.34 14.32 -23.92
N SER A 8 -22.84 15.19 -24.81
CA SER A 8 -22.24 15.44 -26.13
C SER A 8 -21.22 16.60 -26.12
N ALA A 9 -21.18 17.39 -25.05
CA ALA A 9 -20.27 18.51 -24.88
C ALA A 9 -19.35 18.27 -23.68
N VAL A 10 -18.11 17.81 -23.95
CA VAL A 10 -17.11 17.42 -22.94
C VAL A 10 -16.91 18.49 -21.85
N ASN A 11 -16.89 19.76 -22.23
CA ASN A 11 -16.74 20.86 -21.27
C ASN A 11 -17.95 20.99 -20.34
N CYS A 12 -19.16 20.83 -20.88
CA CYS A 12 -20.42 20.89 -20.14
C CYS A 12 -20.55 19.70 -19.18
N TRP A 13 -20.15 18.51 -19.62
CA TRP A 13 -20.09 17.31 -18.78
C TRP A 13 -19.12 17.50 -17.60
N LEU A 14 -17.90 17.97 -17.88
CA LEU A 14 -16.88 18.21 -16.85
C LEU A 14 -17.36 19.25 -15.84
N GLU A 15 -17.91 20.39 -16.31
CA GLU A 15 -18.45 21.43 -15.43
C GLU A 15 -19.52 20.88 -14.47
N CYS A 16 -20.42 20.02 -14.95
CA CYS A 16 -21.48 19.45 -14.13
C CYS A 16 -21.04 18.28 -13.23
N VAL A 17 -19.98 17.55 -13.60
CA VAL A 17 -19.48 16.38 -12.85
C VAL A 17 -18.46 16.77 -11.80
N LEU A 18 -17.73 17.87 -11.99
CA LEU A 18 -16.81 18.40 -11.00
C LEU A 18 -17.57 18.86 -9.74
N LEU A 19 -16.99 18.55 -8.59
CA LEU A 19 -17.43 19.08 -7.31
C LEU A 19 -16.61 20.32 -6.98
N ASP A 20 -17.24 21.27 -6.30
CA ASP A 20 -16.53 22.40 -5.70
C ASP A 20 -15.48 21.85 -4.72
N PRO A 21 -14.22 22.29 -4.84
CA PRO A 21 -13.11 21.70 -4.11
C PRO A 21 -13.15 21.97 -2.60
N TYR A 22 -13.94 22.94 -2.13
CA TYR A 22 -13.98 23.33 -0.71
C TYR A 22 -15.17 22.74 0.02
N ASN A 23 -16.34 22.73 -0.61
CA ASN A 23 -17.58 22.31 0.05
C ASN A 23 -18.15 21.00 -0.52
N GLN A 24 -17.53 20.44 -1.57
CA GLN A 24 -17.96 19.22 -2.26
C GLN A 24 -19.40 19.31 -2.82
N THR A 25 -19.88 20.52 -3.12
CA THR A 25 -21.17 20.73 -3.77
C THR A 25 -21.04 20.58 -5.29
N GLY A 26 -22.10 20.13 -5.94
CA GLY A 26 -22.13 20.09 -7.41
C GLY A 26 -22.26 21.49 -8.01
N HIS A 27 -22.04 21.59 -9.32
CA HIS A 27 -22.23 22.84 -10.05
C HIS A 27 -23.64 23.43 -9.83
N PRO A 28 -23.80 24.75 -9.59
CA PRO A 28 -25.09 25.36 -9.27
C PRO A 28 -26.18 25.12 -10.31
N GLU A 29 -25.78 25.00 -11.59
CA GLU A 29 -26.69 24.79 -12.72
C GLU A 29 -26.92 23.30 -13.04
N CYS A 30 -26.21 22.37 -12.39
CA CYS A 30 -26.31 20.93 -12.69
C CYS A 30 -26.53 20.10 -11.42
N LYS A 31 -27.69 19.45 -11.31
CA LYS A 31 -28.00 18.55 -10.20
C LYS A 31 -27.78 17.08 -10.62
N SER A 32 -26.61 16.55 -10.31
CA SER A 32 -26.30 15.13 -10.54
C SER A 32 -26.73 14.26 -9.35
N ARG A 33 -27.29 13.07 -9.64
CA ARG A 33 -27.69 12.04 -8.66
C ARG A 33 -27.37 10.66 -9.22
N PRO A 34 -27.03 9.68 -8.36
CA PRO A 34 -26.91 8.30 -8.82
C PRO A 34 -28.25 7.83 -9.37
N ASP A 35 -28.19 7.08 -10.46
CA ASP A 35 -29.36 6.35 -10.97
C ASP A 35 -29.76 5.24 -9.99
N SER A 36 -30.91 4.59 -10.18
CA SER A 36 -31.46 3.58 -9.27
C SER A 36 -31.81 2.28 -9.98
N GLY A 37 -31.90 1.19 -9.19
CA GLY A 37 -32.25 -0.14 -9.72
C GLY A 37 -31.06 -0.86 -10.37
N LEU A 38 -31.32 -2.04 -10.92
CA LEU A 38 -30.29 -2.92 -11.47
C LEU A 38 -29.58 -2.33 -12.69
N SER A 39 -30.29 -1.55 -13.51
CA SER A 39 -29.69 -0.89 -14.69
C SER A 39 -28.56 0.06 -14.32
N ALA A 40 -28.62 0.69 -13.13
CA ALA A 40 -27.60 1.62 -12.66
C ALA A 40 -26.25 0.95 -12.35
N ILE A 41 -26.21 -0.39 -12.26
CA ILE A 41 -25.00 -1.16 -11.90
C ILE A 41 -24.59 -2.18 -12.96
N THR A 42 -25.41 -2.43 -13.99
CA THR A 42 -25.13 -3.45 -14.99
C THR A 42 -24.02 -3.02 -15.94
N GLU A 43 -24.19 -1.87 -16.59
CA GLU A 43 -23.34 -1.37 -17.67
C GLU A 43 -23.13 0.12 -17.50
N LEU A 44 -21.93 0.59 -17.81
CA LEU A 44 -21.65 2.02 -17.94
C LEU A 44 -21.74 2.39 -19.42
N ASP A 45 -22.54 3.42 -19.69
CA ASP A 45 -22.66 3.96 -21.04
C ASP A 45 -21.30 4.40 -21.58
N PRO A 46 -21.05 4.24 -22.89
CA PRO A 46 -19.84 4.74 -23.53
C PRO A 46 -19.67 6.23 -23.27
N GLY A 47 -18.47 6.62 -22.85
CA GLY A 47 -18.22 7.98 -22.41
C GLY A 47 -16.75 8.33 -22.42
N TYR A 48 -16.46 9.62 -22.27
CA TYR A 48 -15.10 10.15 -22.29
C TYR A 48 -14.21 9.49 -21.22
N ILE A 49 -14.76 9.18 -20.03
CA ILE A 49 -14.05 8.49 -18.94
C ILE A 49 -14.21 6.97 -19.01
N THR A 50 -15.37 6.47 -19.42
CA THR A 50 -15.72 5.03 -19.38
C THR A 50 -15.26 4.26 -20.61
N GLY A 51 -14.82 4.94 -21.68
CA GLY A 51 -14.36 4.29 -22.91
C GLY A 51 -15.51 3.56 -23.65
N PRO A 52 -15.28 2.38 -24.25
CA PRO A 52 -16.35 1.57 -24.81
C PRO A 52 -17.30 1.07 -23.70
N LEU A 53 -18.47 0.58 -24.11
CA LEU A 53 -19.47 0.05 -23.18
C LEU A 53 -18.84 -0.98 -22.23
N SER A 54 -18.88 -0.69 -20.94
CA SER A 54 -18.19 -1.47 -19.91
C SER A 54 -19.20 -2.16 -18.99
N SER A 55 -19.16 -3.49 -18.96
CA SER A 55 -19.94 -4.33 -18.04
C SER A 55 -19.35 -4.24 -16.64
N VAL A 56 -20.17 -3.90 -15.63
CA VAL A 56 -19.75 -3.87 -14.22
C VAL A 56 -20.34 -5.07 -13.48
N TRP A 57 -21.66 -5.11 -13.27
CA TRP A 57 -22.33 -6.22 -12.59
C TRP A 57 -23.21 -7.07 -13.52
N LYS A 58 -23.30 -6.76 -14.82
CA LYS A 58 -24.21 -7.45 -15.75
C LYS A 58 -24.04 -8.97 -15.73
N ASP A 59 -22.80 -9.45 -15.85
CA ASP A 59 -22.53 -10.89 -15.91
C ASP A 59 -22.78 -11.58 -14.57
N TRP A 60 -22.50 -10.89 -13.45
CA TRP A 60 -22.81 -11.39 -12.11
C TRP A 60 -24.33 -11.47 -11.87
N ILE A 61 -25.10 -10.45 -12.23
CA ILE A 61 -26.56 -10.45 -12.12
C ILE A 61 -27.14 -11.57 -12.99
N LYS A 62 -26.65 -11.72 -14.23
CA LYS A 62 -27.06 -12.80 -15.12
C LYS A 62 -26.80 -14.17 -14.49
N TRP A 63 -25.62 -14.37 -13.90
CA TRP A 63 -25.26 -15.59 -13.19
C TRP A 63 -26.19 -15.85 -12.00
N CYS A 64 -26.48 -14.85 -11.17
CA CYS A 64 -27.43 -14.98 -10.05
C CYS A 64 -28.82 -15.46 -10.53
N ILE A 65 -29.34 -14.88 -11.61
CA ILE A 65 -30.64 -15.26 -12.18
C ILE A 65 -30.60 -16.68 -12.75
N GLU A 66 -29.54 -17.06 -13.46
CA GLU A 66 -29.34 -18.42 -13.98
C GLU A 66 -29.30 -19.48 -12.86
N PHE A 67 -28.80 -19.11 -11.67
CA PHE A 67 -28.78 -19.95 -10.48
C PHE A 67 -30.10 -19.92 -9.67
N GLY A 68 -31.14 -19.27 -10.19
CA GLY A 68 -32.48 -19.27 -9.61
C GLY A 68 -32.76 -18.17 -8.60
N ILE A 69 -31.91 -17.14 -8.51
CA ILE A 69 -32.21 -15.94 -7.71
C ILE A 69 -33.20 -15.07 -8.51
N GLU A 70 -34.36 -14.78 -7.93
CA GLU A 70 -35.33 -13.89 -8.56
C GLU A 70 -34.74 -12.46 -8.70
N ALA A 71 -34.94 -11.82 -9.84
CA ALA A 71 -34.35 -10.50 -10.11
C ALA A 71 -34.83 -9.42 -9.11
N ASN A 72 -36.05 -9.54 -8.57
CA ASN A 72 -36.60 -8.66 -7.53
C ASN A 72 -35.95 -8.87 -6.15
N ALA A 73 -35.25 -9.99 -5.93
CA ALA A 73 -34.50 -10.27 -4.71
C ALA A 73 -33.12 -9.60 -4.73
N ILE A 74 -32.65 -9.16 -5.89
CA ILE A 74 -31.38 -8.43 -6.04
C ILE A 74 -31.66 -6.93 -5.89
N ILE A 75 -31.13 -6.34 -4.82
CA ILE A 75 -31.31 -4.92 -4.52
C ILE A 75 -30.02 -4.18 -4.85
N ALA A 76 -30.05 -3.35 -5.89
CA ALA A 76 -28.94 -2.44 -6.19
C ALA A 76 -28.98 -1.21 -5.28
N VAL A 77 -27.82 -0.86 -4.71
CA VAL A 77 -27.64 0.31 -3.82
C VAL A 77 -26.54 1.23 -4.37
N PRO A 78 -26.76 1.87 -5.53
CA PRO A 78 -25.81 2.81 -6.11
C PRO A 78 -25.69 4.08 -5.26
N TYR A 79 -24.53 4.72 -5.32
CA TYR A 79 -24.23 5.96 -4.60
C TYR A 79 -23.42 6.92 -5.46
N ASP A 80 -23.35 8.19 -5.06
CA ASP A 80 -22.48 9.17 -5.71
C ASP A 80 -21.03 8.94 -5.28
N TRP A 81 -20.31 8.14 -6.06
CA TRP A 81 -18.93 7.73 -5.81
C TRP A 81 -17.92 8.90 -5.75
N ARG A 82 -18.32 10.12 -6.14
CA ARG A 82 -17.48 11.32 -6.02
C ARG A 82 -17.43 11.85 -4.59
N LEU A 83 -18.40 11.48 -3.74
CA LEU A 83 -18.54 12.01 -2.39
C LEU A 83 -17.91 11.11 -1.33
N SER A 84 -17.42 11.74 -0.27
CA SER A 84 -17.04 11.04 0.96
C SER A 84 -18.27 10.44 1.67
N PRO A 85 -18.09 9.45 2.57
CA PRO A 85 -19.18 8.87 3.36
C PRO A 85 -20.01 9.93 4.11
N SER A 86 -19.36 10.90 4.76
CA SER A 86 -20.06 11.94 5.51
C SER A 86 -20.95 12.81 4.62
N LYS A 87 -20.48 13.13 3.41
CA LYS A 87 -21.24 13.91 2.44
C LYS A 87 -22.35 13.12 1.77
N LEU A 88 -22.16 11.81 1.54
CA LEU A 88 -23.23 10.93 1.11
C LEU A 88 -24.38 10.90 2.11
N GLU A 89 -24.05 10.90 3.40
CA GLU A 89 -25.06 10.95 4.45
C GLU A 89 -25.73 12.33 4.53
N GLU A 90 -24.95 13.40 4.68
CA GLU A 90 -25.46 14.77 4.79
C GLU A 90 -26.34 15.17 3.60
N ARG A 91 -25.92 14.80 2.38
CA ARG A 91 -26.58 15.24 1.13
C ARG A 91 -27.71 14.30 0.71
N ASP A 92 -27.48 12.99 0.77
CA ASP A 92 -28.37 12.00 0.16
C ASP A 92 -29.03 11.06 1.16
N LEU A 93 -28.71 11.16 2.46
CA LEU A 93 -29.13 10.23 3.52
C LEU A 93 -28.84 8.78 3.13
N TYR A 94 -27.69 8.56 2.48
CA TYR A 94 -27.40 7.29 1.82
C TYR A 94 -27.41 6.12 2.81
N PHE A 95 -26.78 6.25 3.97
CA PHE A 95 -26.71 5.14 4.93
C PHE A 95 -28.04 4.93 5.65
N HIS A 96 -28.80 6.00 5.89
CA HIS A 96 -30.17 5.86 6.39
C HIS A 96 -31.06 5.09 5.41
N LYS A 97 -30.98 5.41 4.10
CA LYS A 97 -31.72 4.69 3.07
C LYS A 97 -31.24 3.24 2.93
N LEU A 98 -29.94 3.01 3.00
CA LEU A 98 -29.35 1.67 2.95
C LEU A 98 -29.83 0.80 4.12
N LYS A 99 -29.88 1.36 5.33
CA LYS A 99 -30.46 0.68 6.50
C LYS A 99 -31.92 0.30 6.25
N LEU A 100 -32.73 1.23 5.77
CA LEU A 100 -34.15 0.98 5.48
C LEU A 100 -34.30 -0.10 4.39
N ALA A 101 -33.41 -0.15 3.41
CA ALA A 101 -33.40 -1.20 2.39
C ALA A 101 -33.17 -2.58 3.02
N PHE A 102 -32.19 -2.72 3.92
CA PHE A 102 -31.95 -3.97 4.65
C PHE A 102 -33.13 -4.37 5.55
N GLU A 103 -33.69 -3.42 6.31
CA GLU A 103 -34.84 -3.69 7.16
C GLU A 103 -36.08 -4.12 6.36
N THR A 104 -36.26 -3.53 5.18
CA THR A 104 -37.35 -3.88 4.26
C THR A 104 -37.12 -5.26 3.64
N ALA A 105 -35.90 -5.55 3.18
CA ALA A 105 -35.53 -6.85 2.61
C ALA A 105 -35.72 -7.99 3.63
N LEU A 106 -35.29 -7.76 4.88
CA LEU A 106 -35.47 -8.72 5.98
C LEU A 106 -36.96 -9.01 6.23
N LYS A 107 -37.82 -7.99 6.23
CA LYS A 107 -39.26 -8.15 6.43
C LYS A 107 -39.95 -8.87 5.27
N LEU A 108 -39.51 -8.62 4.03
CA LEU A 108 -40.09 -9.23 2.83
C LEU A 108 -39.67 -10.70 2.67
N CYS A 109 -38.40 -11.00 2.87
CA CYS A 109 -37.83 -12.31 2.57
C CYS A 109 -37.69 -13.22 3.80
N GLY A 110 -37.81 -12.68 5.03
CA GLY A 110 -37.73 -13.44 6.28
C GLY A 110 -36.33 -13.98 6.62
N GLY A 111 -35.30 -13.57 5.88
CA GLY A 111 -33.92 -14.06 6.02
C GLY A 111 -32.89 -12.93 5.92
N THR A 112 -31.66 -13.22 6.35
CA THR A 112 -30.53 -12.28 6.27
C THR A 112 -30.12 -12.02 4.83
N SER A 113 -29.89 -10.75 4.49
CA SER A 113 -29.37 -10.37 3.17
C SER A 113 -27.87 -10.66 3.08
N VAL A 114 -27.42 -11.15 1.92
CA VAL A 114 -26.00 -11.23 1.56
C VAL A 114 -25.63 -9.97 0.78
N VAL A 115 -24.55 -9.31 1.19
CA VAL A 115 -24.13 -8.03 0.60
C VAL A 115 -22.85 -8.23 -0.19
N PHE A 116 -22.86 -7.80 -1.45
CA PHE A 116 -21.70 -7.81 -2.33
C PHE A 116 -21.26 -6.36 -2.58
N ALA A 117 -19.95 -6.10 -2.53
CA ALA A 117 -19.37 -4.83 -2.96
C ALA A 117 -18.10 -5.07 -3.77
N HIS A 118 -17.71 -4.05 -4.51
CA HIS A 118 -16.54 -4.07 -5.38
C HIS A 118 -15.71 -2.80 -5.17
N SER A 119 -14.38 -2.95 -5.09
CA SER A 119 -13.40 -1.86 -4.98
C SER A 119 -13.75 -0.86 -3.86
N SER A 120 -13.93 0.43 -4.19
CA SER A 120 -14.31 1.49 -3.23
C SER A 120 -15.64 1.23 -2.50
N GLY A 121 -16.47 0.29 -2.97
CA GLY A 121 -17.64 -0.19 -2.24
C GLY A 121 -17.30 -1.05 -1.00
N SER A 122 -16.16 -1.76 -1.01
CA SER A 122 -15.81 -2.74 0.02
C SER A 122 -15.50 -2.14 1.40
N PRO A 123 -14.80 -0.99 1.51
CA PRO A 123 -14.63 -0.30 2.79
C PRO A 123 -15.95 0.09 3.49
N PHE A 124 -17.04 0.28 2.73
CA PHE A 124 -18.37 0.57 3.31
C PHE A 124 -19.02 -0.66 3.97
N LEU A 125 -18.51 -1.88 3.72
CA LEU A 125 -19.03 -3.14 4.27
C LEU A 125 -18.16 -3.71 5.41
N GLY A 126 -16.98 -3.13 5.66
CA GLY A 126 -15.91 -3.76 6.45
C GLY A 126 -16.17 -4.00 7.95
N ALA A 127 -17.22 -3.45 8.54
CA ALA A 127 -17.71 -3.93 9.83
C ALA A 127 -19.18 -3.55 10.02
N THR A 128 -19.99 -4.48 10.52
CA THR A 128 -21.29 -4.16 11.14
C THR A 128 -21.17 -3.00 12.13
N GLU A 129 -20.02 -2.85 12.78
CA GLU A 129 -19.69 -1.72 13.66
C GLU A 129 -19.43 -0.39 12.92
N THR A 130 -18.96 -0.39 11.67
CA THR A 130 -18.86 0.83 10.83
C THR A 130 -20.25 1.35 10.46
N VAL A 131 -21.17 0.44 10.13
CA VAL A 131 -22.58 0.77 9.88
C VAL A 131 -23.24 1.26 11.17
N LYS A 132 -22.95 0.64 12.32
CA LYS A 132 -23.48 1.04 13.64
C LYS A 132 -22.93 2.39 14.12
N ALA A 133 -21.65 2.68 13.87
CA ALA A 133 -21.00 3.96 14.16
C ALA A 133 -21.58 5.08 13.30
N ALA A 134 -21.78 4.84 11.99
CA ALA A 134 -22.43 5.78 11.08
C ALA A 134 -23.89 6.07 11.48
N LEU A 135 -24.62 5.06 11.98
CA LEU A 135 -26.02 5.18 12.39
C LEU A 135 -26.22 5.76 13.81
N SER A 136 -25.19 5.85 14.64
CA SER A 136 -25.28 6.33 16.03
C SER A 136 -24.83 7.79 16.22
N GLY A 137 -24.35 8.45 15.15
CA GLY A 137 -23.91 9.85 15.20
C GLY A 137 -22.57 10.07 15.91
N ALA A 138 -21.84 9.00 16.25
CA ALA A 138 -20.47 9.10 16.75
C ALA A 138 -19.49 8.99 15.59
N THR A 139 -19.12 10.14 15.01
CA THR A 139 -18.07 10.21 13.99
C THR A 139 -16.70 9.96 14.63
N PHE A 140 -16.19 8.73 14.52
CA PHE A 140 -14.75 8.47 14.63
C PHE A 140 -14.17 8.39 13.22
N GLY A 141 -13.01 9.04 13.05
CA GLY A 141 -12.44 9.45 11.77
C GLY A 141 -12.38 8.35 10.72
N LEU A 142 -12.80 8.68 9.50
CA LEU A 142 -12.62 7.86 8.31
C LEU A 142 -11.80 8.64 7.28
N PRO A 143 -11.07 7.92 6.41
CA PRO A 143 -9.85 8.38 5.75
C PRO A 143 -10.10 9.50 4.76
N VAL A 144 -9.20 10.49 4.79
CA VAL A 144 -9.15 11.58 3.83
C VAL A 144 -8.66 11.01 2.50
N SER A 145 -9.44 11.18 1.43
CA SER A 145 -9.00 10.87 0.08
C SER A 145 -7.96 11.89 -0.40
N GLU A 146 -6.92 11.34 -1.03
CA GLU A 146 -5.67 11.96 -1.48
C GLU A 146 -5.86 12.93 -2.67
N VAL A 147 -6.71 13.95 -2.55
CA VAL A 147 -6.85 15.03 -3.55
C VAL A 147 -6.90 16.39 -2.85
N SER A 148 -5.83 16.75 -2.16
CA SER A 148 -5.66 18.09 -1.59
C SER A 148 -4.18 18.46 -1.40
N ARG A 149 -3.39 18.50 -2.47
CA ARG A 149 -2.12 19.24 -2.49
C ARG A 149 -1.91 19.94 -3.83
N LEU A 150 -2.74 20.94 -4.09
CA LEU A 150 -2.39 22.07 -4.95
C LEU A 150 -2.80 23.35 -4.21
N ARG A 151 -1.92 23.84 -3.33
CA ARG A 151 -1.79 25.27 -3.01
C ARG A 151 -0.50 25.53 -2.21
N ALA A 152 0.27 26.46 -2.74
CA ALA A 152 1.24 27.25 -2.01
C ALA A 152 0.52 28.05 -0.91
N ASP A 153 0.97 27.92 0.33
CA ASP A 153 1.48 29.03 1.15
C ASP A 153 1.85 28.52 2.55
N SER A 154 2.90 29.14 3.07
CA SER A 154 3.57 28.98 4.37
C SER A 154 2.63 28.95 5.58
N ASP A 155 3.04 28.18 6.60
CA ASP A 155 2.57 28.21 8.01
C ASP A 155 1.64 27.07 8.51
N ARG A 156 1.90 25.83 8.08
CA ARG A 156 1.54 24.63 8.86
C ARG A 156 2.78 23.76 8.98
N GLU A 157 3.02 23.12 10.14
CA GLU A 157 4.02 22.05 10.23
C GLU A 157 3.75 21.05 9.10
N ASP A 158 4.62 21.03 8.09
CA ASP A 158 4.52 20.18 6.91
C ASP A 158 4.65 18.72 7.38
N ASN A 159 3.52 18.08 7.69
CA ASN A 159 3.50 16.64 7.92
C ASN A 159 3.86 15.95 6.60
N THR A 160 5.05 15.36 6.60
CA THR A 160 5.56 14.53 5.51
C THR A 160 4.85 13.18 5.50
N VAL A 161 4.89 12.47 4.38
CA VAL A 161 4.40 11.07 4.31
C VAL A 161 5.04 10.19 5.38
N MET A 162 6.29 10.51 5.76
CA MET A 162 7.02 9.76 6.77
C MET A 162 6.58 10.08 8.20
N ASP A 163 6.03 11.27 8.46
CA ASP A 163 5.38 11.56 9.74
C ASP A 163 4.10 10.75 9.90
N GLU A 164 3.37 10.49 8.82
CA GLU A 164 2.16 9.66 8.85
C GLU A 164 2.49 8.19 9.14
N VAL A 165 3.57 7.65 8.56
CA VAL A 165 4.09 6.31 8.89
C VAL A 165 4.41 6.22 10.38
N ARG A 166 5.18 7.18 10.93
CA ARG A 166 5.55 7.19 12.36
C ARG A 166 4.33 7.33 13.28
N LYS A 167 3.44 8.29 12.99
CA LYS A 167 2.26 8.58 13.82
C LYS A 167 1.27 7.44 13.83
N SER A 168 0.95 6.89 12.66
CA SER A 168 0.03 5.75 12.57
C SER A 168 0.64 4.50 13.21
N SER A 169 1.94 4.24 13.03
CA SER A 169 2.62 3.12 13.69
C SER A 169 2.63 3.26 15.22
N ALA A 170 2.91 4.45 15.73
CA ALA A 170 2.84 4.73 17.16
C ALA A 170 1.42 4.57 17.72
N TRP A 171 0.40 4.97 16.95
CA TRP A 171 -0.98 4.78 17.33
C TRP A 171 -1.34 3.30 17.45
N VAL A 172 -0.96 2.48 16.46
CA VAL A 172 -1.13 1.01 16.52
C VAL A 172 -0.45 0.43 17.75
N ALA A 173 0.81 0.79 18.01
CA ALA A 173 1.59 0.25 19.14
C ALA A 173 0.99 0.58 20.52
N THR A 174 0.14 1.61 20.63
CA THR A 174 -0.57 1.97 21.88
C THR A 174 -1.94 1.32 22.01
N HIS A 175 -2.47 0.74 20.93
CA HIS A 175 -3.79 0.10 20.87
C HIS A 175 -3.73 -1.38 20.50
N SER A 176 -2.52 -1.94 20.41
CA SER A 176 -2.26 -3.32 20.00
C SER A 176 -2.74 -4.33 21.04
N SER A 177 -3.21 -5.49 20.56
CA SER A 177 -3.71 -6.60 21.39
C SER A 177 -2.82 -7.83 21.32
N HIS A 178 -2.11 -8.01 20.19
CA HIS A 178 -1.33 -9.20 19.84
C HIS A 178 0.17 -8.98 19.90
N VAL A 179 0.65 -7.75 19.68
CA VAL A 179 2.07 -7.38 19.73
C VAL A 179 2.29 -6.25 20.72
N VAL A 180 3.22 -6.44 21.67
CA VAL A 180 3.60 -5.43 22.66
C VAL A 180 5.05 -5.05 22.47
N VAL A 181 5.33 -3.74 22.41
CA VAL A 181 6.70 -3.21 22.35
C VAL A 181 7.24 -3.06 23.77
N ASP A 182 8.27 -3.84 24.10
CA ASP A 182 8.86 -3.91 25.43
C ASP A 182 10.01 -2.90 25.59
N SER A 183 9.79 -1.88 26.43
CA SER A 183 10.79 -0.82 26.65
C SER A 183 12.08 -1.35 27.30
N SER A 184 12.00 -2.36 28.18
CA SER A 184 13.21 -2.99 28.75
C SER A 184 14.02 -3.77 27.72
N GLY A 185 13.36 -4.43 26.76
CA GLY A 185 14.02 -5.04 25.60
C GLY A 185 14.79 -4.01 24.78
N ILE A 186 14.16 -2.86 24.49
CA ILE A 186 14.80 -1.74 23.78
C ILE A 186 16.04 -1.24 24.53
N GLU A 187 15.91 -0.99 25.84
CA GLU A 187 17.03 -0.53 26.67
C GLU A 187 18.20 -1.51 26.66
N LYS A 188 17.91 -2.82 26.79
CA LYS A 188 18.91 -3.88 26.78
C LYS A 188 19.66 -3.95 25.45
N VAL A 189 18.96 -3.83 24.32
CA VAL A 189 19.61 -3.84 22.99
C VAL A 189 20.54 -2.63 22.85
N VAL A 190 20.05 -1.42 23.17
CA VAL A 190 20.84 -0.18 23.06
C VAL A 190 22.07 -0.19 23.97
N GLU A 191 21.94 -0.72 25.20
CA GLU A 191 23.05 -0.84 26.15
C GLU A 191 24.13 -1.82 25.68
N ASN A 192 23.72 -2.98 25.15
CA ASN A 192 24.65 -3.99 24.66
C ASN A 192 25.48 -3.51 23.45
N MET A 193 25.00 -2.50 22.73
CA MET A 193 25.66 -1.98 21.52
C MET A 193 26.69 -0.89 21.79
N THR A 194 26.91 -0.47 23.05
CA THR A 194 27.96 0.49 23.42
C THR A 194 27.97 1.80 22.59
N GLY A 195 26.81 2.22 22.08
CA GLY A 195 26.64 3.47 21.35
C GLY A 195 26.95 3.47 19.85
N SER A 196 27.26 2.32 19.24
CA SER A 196 27.37 2.18 17.77
C SER A 196 26.84 0.84 17.28
N ILE A 197 26.16 0.84 16.14
CA ILE A 197 25.69 -0.38 15.48
C ILE A 197 26.75 -0.94 14.51
N PRO A 198 26.81 -2.27 14.30
CA PRO A 198 27.62 -2.85 13.24
C PRO A 198 27.25 -2.24 11.87
N LYS A 199 28.25 -1.77 11.12
CA LYS A 199 28.00 -1.27 9.77
C LYS A 199 27.80 -2.43 8.82
N VAL A 200 26.66 -2.43 8.13
CA VAL A 200 26.33 -3.36 7.06
C VAL A 200 26.38 -2.58 5.74
N GLU A 201 27.19 -3.04 4.80
CA GLU A 201 27.24 -2.44 3.46
C GLU A 201 26.05 -2.93 2.64
N TRP A 202 25.49 -2.04 1.81
CA TRP A 202 24.30 -2.31 0.99
C TRP A 202 24.47 -3.50 0.02
N ASP A 203 25.60 -3.58 -0.68
CA ASP A 203 25.93 -4.70 -1.59
C ASP A 203 27.00 -5.62 -0.99
N TYR A 204 26.83 -6.04 0.26
CA TYR A 204 27.79 -6.91 0.94
C TYR A 204 28.04 -8.23 0.17
N GLU A 205 27.03 -8.74 -0.54
CA GLU A 205 27.10 -10.03 -1.24
C GLU A 205 27.45 -9.91 -2.73
N GLY A 206 27.53 -8.70 -3.27
CA GLY A 206 27.82 -8.49 -4.69
C GLY A 206 26.72 -8.98 -5.62
N ILE A 207 25.48 -9.06 -5.15
CA ILE A 207 24.31 -9.60 -5.88
C ILE A 207 23.58 -8.51 -6.68
N HIS A 208 23.88 -7.24 -6.45
CA HIS A 208 23.19 -6.14 -7.10
C HIS A 208 23.87 -5.66 -8.39
N TYR A 209 23.07 -5.15 -9.35
CA TYR A 209 23.60 -4.48 -10.53
C TYR A 209 24.01 -3.05 -10.17
N PHE A 210 25.22 -2.64 -10.58
CA PHE A 210 25.70 -1.28 -10.37
C PHE A 210 26.60 -0.83 -11.53
N ASP A 211 26.26 0.30 -12.14
CA ASP A 211 27.05 0.97 -13.17
C ASP A 211 27.25 2.47 -12.91
N ASN A 212 26.88 2.93 -11.72
CA ASN A 212 26.92 4.34 -11.32
C ASN A 212 26.13 5.27 -12.28
N GLY A 213 25.13 4.74 -12.99
CA GLY A 213 24.34 5.46 -13.97
C GLY A 213 22.83 5.21 -13.86
N PRO A 214 22.05 5.72 -14.84
CA PRO A 214 20.59 5.61 -14.83
C PRO A 214 20.07 4.16 -14.84
N LEU A 215 20.85 3.21 -15.38
CA LEU A 215 20.42 1.81 -15.42
C LEU A 215 20.47 1.15 -14.04
N THR A 216 21.36 1.60 -13.16
CA THR A 216 21.31 1.24 -11.73
C THR A 216 19.98 1.70 -11.11
N VAL A 217 19.54 2.92 -11.38
CA VAL A 217 18.25 3.43 -10.87
C VAL A 217 17.08 2.61 -11.41
N GLN A 218 17.10 2.27 -12.70
CA GLN A 218 16.08 1.41 -13.33
C GLN A 218 16.07 0.00 -12.71
N TYR A 219 17.25 -0.58 -12.46
CA TYR A 219 17.40 -1.86 -11.79
C TYR A 219 16.76 -1.85 -10.40
N LEU A 220 17.13 -0.88 -9.55
CA LEU A 220 16.63 -0.78 -8.19
C LEU A 220 15.10 -0.65 -8.16
N PHE A 221 14.54 0.18 -9.04
CA PHE A 221 13.10 0.37 -9.07
C PHE A 221 12.34 -0.91 -9.46
N VAL A 222 12.87 -1.69 -10.42
CA VAL A 222 12.29 -2.99 -10.81
C VAL A 222 12.49 -4.04 -9.72
N LEU A 223 13.66 -4.06 -9.07
CA LEU A 223 13.95 -4.93 -7.94
C LEU A 223 12.92 -4.70 -6.82
N ASP A 224 12.70 -3.46 -6.42
CA ASP A 224 11.78 -3.10 -5.34
C ASP A 224 10.31 -3.29 -5.71
N ALA A 225 9.97 -3.13 -6.99
CA ALA A 225 8.65 -3.51 -7.51
C ALA A 225 8.38 -5.02 -7.40
N LEU A 226 9.41 -5.85 -7.24
CA LEU A 226 9.32 -7.31 -7.08
C LEU A 226 9.73 -7.81 -5.68
N ASN A 227 10.25 -6.93 -4.81
CA ASN A 227 10.80 -7.29 -3.50
C ASN A 227 9.71 -7.50 -2.43
N PHE A 228 8.93 -8.57 -2.61
CA PHE A 228 7.91 -9.04 -1.68
C PHE A 228 7.75 -10.56 -1.73
N CYS A 229 7.31 -11.14 -0.61
CA CYS A 229 6.81 -12.51 -0.44
C CYS A 229 7.57 -13.61 -1.20
N PHE A 230 8.60 -14.16 -0.55
CA PHE A 230 9.38 -15.29 -1.09
C PHE A 230 8.86 -16.67 -0.62
N TRP A 231 7.98 -16.71 0.38
CA TRP A 231 7.18 -17.88 0.77
C TRP A 231 6.00 -18.07 -0.22
N PRO A 232 5.50 -19.30 -0.51
CA PRO A 232 5.79 -20.58 0.13
C PRO A 232 6.96 -21.38 -0.44
N ASP A 233 7.69 -20.82 -1.39
CA ASP A 233 8.85 -21.51 -1.97
C ASP A 233 10.04 -21.44 -1.01
N LYS A 234 10.39 -22.57 -0.37
CA LYS A 234 11.46 -22.64 0.62
C LYS A 234 12.87 -22.42 0.05
N GLU A 235 13.04 -22.56 -1.26
CA GLU A 235 14.34 -22.35 -1.90
C GLU A 235 14.46 -20.93 -2.45
N LEU A 236 13.33 -20.24 -2.66
CA LEU A 236 13.33 -18.87 -3.17
C LEU A 236 13.67 -17.90 -2.03
N ASN A 237 14.58 -16.97 -2.30
CA ASN A 237 14.94 -15.89 -1.39
C ASN A 237 15.24 -14.60 -2.18
N TYR A 238 15.56 -13.53 -1.45
CA TYR A 238 15.90 -12.24 -2.02
C TYR A 238 17.07 -12.29 -3.01
N ASP A 239 18.14 -13.05 -2.70
CA ASP A 239 19.35 -13.12 -3.52
C ASP A 239 19.08 -13.66 -4.92
N HIS A 240 18.14 -14.61 -5.05
CA HIS A 240 17.71 -15.14 -6.35
C HIS A 240 17.04 -14.06 -7.20
N LEU A 241 16.23 -13.20 -6.58
CA LEU A 241 15.61 -12.07 -7.26
C LEU A 241 16.68 -11.05 -7.71
N ALA A 242 17.50 -10.56 -6.76
CA ALA A 242 18.52 -9.56 -7.03
C ALA A 242 19.56 -10.03 -8.08
N SER A 243 20.11 -11.24 -7.90
CA SER A 243 21.11 -11.83 -8.81
C SER A 243 20.52 -12.16 -10.18
N GLY A 244 19.27 -12.63 -10.22
CA GLY A 244 18.56 -12.93 -11.47
C GLY A 244 18.37 -11.67 -12.31
N LEU A 245 17.82 -10.61 -11.72
CA LEU A 245 17.64 -9.32 -12.38
C LEU A 245 18.98 -8.70 -12.81
N LYS A 246 20.03 -8.83 -11.98
CA LYS A 246 21.39 -8.39 -12.34
C LYS A 246 21.90 -9.12 -13.57
N ALA A 247 21.78 -10.45 -13.59
CA ALA A 247 22.23 -11.26 -14.72
C ALA A 247 21.45 -10.92 -16.00
N ALA A 248 20.14 -10.66 -15.90
CA ALA A 248 19.32 -10.21 -17.01
C ALA A 248 19.85 -8.89 -17.62
N LEU A 249 20.13 -7.87 -16.80
CA LEU A 249 20.70 -6.59 -17.28
C LEU A 249 22.14 -6.69 -17.77
N GLN A 250 22.92 -7.64 -17.26
CA GLN A 250 24.26 -7.90 -17.78
C GLN A 250 24.21 -8.51 -19.18
N ASN A 251 23.22 -9.36 -19.45
CA ASN A 251 23.01 -9.99 -20.76
C ASN A 251 22.34 -9.04 -21.77
N ASP A 252 21.36 -8.26 -21.32
CA ASP A 252 20.59 -7.34 -22.15
C ASP A 252 20.31 -6.05 -21.37
N LYS A 253 21.00 -4.96 -21.75
CA LYS A 253 20.87 -3.65 -21.11
C LYS A 253 19.47 -3.04 -21.27
N SER A 254 18.69 -3.51 -22.26
CA SER A 254 17.31 -3.07 -22.50
C SER A 254 16.28 -3.91 -21.75
N ALA A 255 16.69 -4.93 -20.96
CA ALA A 255 15.75 -5.85 -20.32
C ALA A 255 14.66 -5.14 -19.50
N PHE A 256 14.97 -3.99 -18.90
CA PHE A 256 14.03 -3.23 -18.07
C PHE A 256 13.55 -1.92 -18.72
N ASP A 257 13.62 -1.82 -20.04
CA ASP A 257 12.97 -0.73 -20.77
C ASP A 257 11.46 -0.78 -20.54
N ALA A 258 10.85 0.39 -20.40
CA ALA A 258 9.45 0.53 -20.02
C ALA A 258 8.47 -0.24 -20.92
N ASP A 259 8.70 -0.25 -22.24
CA ASP A 259 7.84 -0.97 -23.20
C ASP A 259 7.99 -2.50 -23.10
N ARG A 260 9.12 -2.99 -22.59
CA ARG A 260 9.38 -4.42 -22.36
C ARG A 260 8.80 -4.87 -21.03
N LEU A 261 8.94 -4.05 -20.00
CA LEU A 261 8.32 -4.30 -18.68
C LEU A 261 6.82 -4.57 -18.83
N GLN A 262 6.13 -3.82 -19.69
CA GLN A 262 4.70 -3.96 -20.02
C GLN A 262 4.30 -5.28 -20.70
N LYS A 263 5.28 -6.03 -21.24
CA LYS A 263 5.03 -7.23 -22.06
C LYS A 263 5.47 -8.50 -21.38
N TYR A 264 6.21 -8.42 -20.28
CA TYR A 264 6.67 -9.61 -19.59
C TYR A 264 5.51 -10.48 -19.13
N THR A 265 5.70 -11.79 -19.24
CA THR A 265 4.78 -12.81 -18.74
C THR A 265 5.43 -13.54 -17.57
N GLY A 266 4.66 -14.29 -16.79
CA GLY A 266 5.18 -15.12 -15.69
C GLY A 266 6.34 -16.02 -16.12
N PRO A 267 6.22 -16.79 -17.22
CA PRO A 267 7.33 -17.58 -17.76
C PRO A 267 8.58 -16.77 -18.13
N GLN A 268 8.43 -15.59 -18.71
CA GLN A 268 9.58 -14.73 -19.04
C GLN A 268 10.21 -14.12 -17.79
N LEU A 269 9.41 -13.74 -16.78
CA LEU A 269 9.94 -13.30 -15.50
C LEU A 269 10.78 -14.40 -14.85
N ARG A 270 10.30 -15.64 -14.85
CA ARG A 270 11.08 -16.80 -14.39
C ARG A 270 12.36 -16.99 -15.17
N GLU A 271 12.34 -16.80 -16.48
CA GLU A 271 13.54 -16.88 -17.32
C GLU A 271 14.58 -15.81 -16.93
N LEU A 272 14.14 -14.57 -16.68
CA LEU A 272 15.02 -13.50 -16.16
C LEU A 272 15.67 -13.91 -14.84
N LEU A 273 14.88 -14.49 -13.94
CA LEU A 273 15.35 -14.92 -12.62
C LEU A 273 16.08 -16.27 -12.62
N LYS A 274 16.09 -16.98 -13.77
CA LYS A 274 16.53 -18.39 -13.88
C LYS A 274 15.82 -19.31 -12.88
N TRP A 275 14.54 -19.05 -12.63
CA TRP A 275 13.74 -19.80 -11.66
C TRP A 275 12.91 -20.90 -12.37
N PRO A 276 12.98 -22.18 -11.94
CA PRO A 276 12.44 -23.28 -12.73
C PRO A 276 10.92 -23.50 -12.57
N ARG A 277 10.27 -22.82 -11.62
CA ARG A 277 8.86 -23.08 -11.24
C ARG A 277 8.12 -21.78 -10.91
N PRO A 278 6.77 -21.77 -10.87
CA PRO A 278 6.00 -20.55 -10.61
C PRO A 278 6.45 -19.82 -9.34
N LEU A 279 6.56 -18.49 -9.43
CA LEU A 279 6.89 -17.63 -8.30
C LEU A 279 5.68 -17.46 -7.37
N PRO A 280 5.86 -17.24 -6.07
CA PRO A 280 4.77 -16.77 -5.22
C PRO A 280 4.20 -15.47 -5.77
N LEU A 281 2.87 -15.40 -5.89
CA LEU A 281 2.14 -14.25 -6.44
C LEU A 281 2.65 -13.83 -7.83
N GLU A 282 2.98 -14.80 -8.70
CA GLU A 282 3.57 -14.53 -10.02
C GLU A 282 2.75 -13.57 -10.88
N ASP A 283 1.42 -13.72 -10.91
CA ASP A 283 0.55 -12.83 -11.69
C ASP A 283 0.61 -11.39 -11.16
N GLU A 284 0.70 -11.20 -9.84
CA GLU A 284 0.88 -9.87 -9.24
C GLU A 284 2.26 -9.30 -9.53
N ARG A 285 3.33 -10.12 -9.53
CA ARG A 285 4.67 -9.68 -9.95
C ARG A 285 4.66 -9.15 -11.38
N VAL A 286 4.00 -9.88 -12.28
CA VAL A 286 3.85 -9.45 -13.68
C VAL A 286 3.02 -8.18 -13.78
N ARG A 287 1.89 -8.10 -13.06
CA ARG A 287 1.04 -6.90 -13.01
C ARG A 287 1.83 -5.68 -12.54
N LEU A 288 2.70 -5.83 -11.53
CA LEU A 288 3.55 -4.76 -11.01
C LEU A 288 4.66 -4.35 -12.00
N LEU A 289 5.23 -5.27 -12.77
CA LEU A 289 6.12 -4.92 -13.88
C LEU A 289 5.40 -4.11 -14.94
N HIS A 290 4.17 -4.49 -15.28
CA HIS A 290 3.36 -3.75 -16.25
C HIS A 290 3.03 -2.34 -15.74
N GLU A 291 2.65 -2.23 -14.47
CA GLU A 291 2.41 -0.95 -13.80
C GLU A 291 3.64 -0.05 -13.85
N VAL A 292 4.82 -0.57 -13.49
CA VAL A 292 6.09 0.17 -13.55
C VAL A 292 6.36 0.64 -14.98
N GLY A 293 6.25 -0.25 -15.96
CA GLY A 293 6.49 0.10 -17.36
C GLY A 293 5.54 1.18 -17.89
N LEU A 294 4.24 1.04 -17.64
CA LEU A 294 3.20 1.99 -18.07
C LEU A 294 3.42 3.38 -17.46
N GLU A 295 3.61 3.44 -16.14
CA GLU A 295 3.72 4.71 -15.43
C GLU A 295 5.05 5.42 -15.70
N LEU A 296 6.15 4.68 -15.85
CA LEU A 296 7.42 5.24 -16.30
C LEU A 296 7.29 5.82 -17.71
N GLU A 297 6.70 5.11 -18.66
CA GLU A 297 6.52 5.61 -20.03
C GLU A 297 5.65 6.87 -20.05
N ARG A 298 4.53 6.84 -19.34
CA ARG A 298 3.53 7.92 -19.31
C ARG A 298 4.03 9.20 -18.66
N ASN A 299 4.71 9.10 -17.51
CA ASN A 299 5.00 10.26 -16.66
C ASN A 299 6.50 10.58 -16.53
N PHE A 300 7.38 9.62 -16.85
CA PHE A 300 8.81 9.73 -16.59
C PHE A 300 9.67 9.39 -17.82
N GLY A 301 9.10 9.43 -19.03
CA GLY A 301 9.85 9.19 -20.28
C GLY A 301 10.50 7.82 -20.38
N GLY A 302 9.91 6.82 -19.70
CA GLY A 302 10.37 5.44 -19.64
C GLY A 302 11.55 5.19 -18.70
N LYS A 303 11.96 6.17 -17.88
CA LYS A 303 13.18 6.08 -17.05
C LYS A 303 12.91 6.39 -15.58
N ALA A 304 13.28 5.46 -14.71
CA ALA A 304 13.23 5.66 -13.26
C ALA A 304 14.15 6.79 -12.77
N SER A 305 15.23 7.12 -13.51
CA SER A 305 16.08 8.27 -13.20
C SER A 305 15.30 9.59 -13.23
N ASN A 306 14.35 9.75 -14.14
CA ASN A 306 13.54 10.96 -14.23
C ASN A 306 12.56 11.08 -13.04
N LEU A 307 12.07 9.95 -12.52
CA LEU A 307 11.31 9.90 -11.26
C LEU A 307 12.17 10.38 -10.09
N VAL A 308 13.40 9.86 -9.95
CA VAL A 308 14.33 10.27 -8.89
C VAL A 308 14.72 11.74 -9.01
N GLU A 309 14.99 12.24 -10.22
CA GLU A 309 15.28 13.67 -10.44
C GLU A 309 14.11 14.58 -10.06
N SER A 310 12.87 14.10 -10.18
CA SER A 310 11.67 14.87 -9.85
C SER A 310 11.41 15.03 -8.34
N CYS A 311 12.05 14.25 -7.47
CA CYS A 311 11.84 14.34 -6.01
C CYS A 311 12.61 15.51 -5.36
N GLY A 312 13.38 16.27 -6.14
CA GLY A 312 14.13 17.42 -5.60
C GLY A 312 15.15 17.04 -4.53
N LYS A 313 15.70 15.81 -4.60
CA LYS A 313 16.62 15.24 -3.60
C LYS A 313 16.01 15.01 -2.20
N SER A 314 14.68 14.93 -2.08
CA SER A 314 14.03 14.50 -0.84
C SER A 314 13.66 13.01 -0.92
N ALA A 315 14.08 12.24 0.10
CA ALA A 315 13.67 10.86 0.33
C ALA A 315 12.17 10.78 0.63
N ALA A 316 11.63 11.68 1.45
CA ALA A 316 10.21 11.71 1.77
C ALA A 316 9.35 12.04 0.53
N GLU A 317 9.78 13.01 -0.30
CA GLU A 317 9.08 13.30 -1.56
C GLU A 317 9.22 12.14 -2.56
N LEU A 318 10.37 11.44 -2.59
CA LEU A 318 10.52 10.27 -3.43
C LEU A 318 9.51 9.17 -3.07
N VAL A 319 9.37 8.87 -1.77
CA VAL A 319 8.35 7.93 -1.27
C VAL A 319 6.95 8.40 -1.66
N ALA A 320 6.64 9.69 -1.50
CA ALA A 320 5.35 10.25 -1.85
C ALA A 320 5.05 10.16 -3.36
N LEU A 321 6.04 10.43 -4.22
CA LEU A 321 5.92 10.31 -5.68
C LEU A 321 5.71 8.85 -6.09
N VAL A 322 6.46 7.91 -5.51
CA VAL A 322 6.28 6.48 -5.77
C VAL A 322 4.87 6.04 -5.38
N ALA A 323 4.42 6.36 -4.16
CA ALA A 323 3.07 6.01 -3.72
C ALA A 323 1.97 6.66 -4.57
N ARG A 324 2.17 7.91 -5.02
CA ARG A 324 1.23 8.63 -5.88
C ARG A 324 1.07 7.97 -7.24
N HIS A 325 2.17 7.65 -7.91
CA HIS A 325 2.16 7.18 -9.29
C HIS A 325 1.97 5.67 -9.43
N PHE A 326 2.43 4.88 -8.46
CA PHE A 326 2.47 3.42 -8.57
C PHE A 326 1.59 2.78 -7.47
N PRO A 327 0.31 2.46 -7.76
CA PRO A 327 -0.62 1.87 -6.79
C PRO A 327 -0.10 0.62 -6.08
N GLY A 328 0.73 -0.19 -6.75
CA GLY A 328 1.38 -1.36 -6.16
C GLY A 328 2.30 -1.06 -4.97
N PHE A 329 2.80 0.18 -4.87
CA PHE A 329 3.62 0.64 -3.75
C PHE A 329 2.81 1.29 -2.62
N ARG A 330 1.48 1.41 -2.75
CA ARG A 330 0.58 2.00 -1.73
C ARG A 330 0.30 1.03 -0.59
N ASP A 331 1.35 0.73 0.16
CA ASP A 331 1.32 -0.15 1.31
C ASP A 331 0.72 0.59 2.53
N HIS A 332 -0.58 0.40 2.70
CA HIS A 332 -1.38 0.96 3.78
C HIS A 332 -2.49 -0.01 4.20
N SER A 333 -2.96 0.08 5.43
CA SER A 333 -4.03 -0.79 5.98
C SER A 333 -5.00 0.00 6.86
N VAL A 334 -6.10 -0.64 7.26
CA VAL A 334 -7.05 -0.09 8.24
C VAL A 334 -7.02 -0.95 9.49
N TYR A 335 -6.67 -0.34 10.63
CA TYR A 335 -6.58 -1.01 11.92
C TYR A 335 -7.52 -0.33 12.91
N LYS A 336 -8.52 -1.06 13.42
CA LYS A 336 -9.53 -0.53 14.36
C LYS A 336 -10.13 0.82 13.90
N GLY A 337 -10.46 0.89 12.61
CA GLY A 337 -11.03 2.07 11.96
C GLY A 337 -10.05 3.21 11.64
N HIS A 338 -8.76 3.07 11.97
CA HIS A 338 -7.74 4.07 11.70
C HIS A 338 -6.87 3.67 10.51
N GLN A 339 -6.56 4.65 9.66
CA GLN A 339 -5.65 4.46 8.53
C GLN A 339 -4.22 4.30 9.05
N VAL A 340 -3.54 3.26 8.58
CA VAL A 340 -2.14 2.95 8.89
C VAL A 340 -1.32 2.97 7.62
N PHE A 341 -0.17 3.65 7.67
CA PHE A 341 0.71 3.84 6.52
C PHE A 341 2.04 3.12 6.77
N LEU A 342 2.53 2.37 5.79
CA LEU A 342 3.73 1.54 5.92
C LEU A 342 4.71 1.80 4.77
N TYR A 343 4.24 1.89 3.52
CA TYR A 343 5.02 2.25 2.34
C TYR A 343 6.36 1.49 2.18
N LYS A 344 6.44 0.23 2.64
CA LYS A 344 7.70 -0.52 2.81
C LYS A 344 8.59 -0.49 1.57
N ARG A 345 8.07 -0.87 0.40
CA ARG A 345 8.87 -0.97 -0.84
C ARG A 345 9.25 0.38 -1.43
N ALA A 346 8.43 1.42 -1.22
CA ALA A 346 8.78 2.78 -1.63
C ALA A 346 9.91 3.34 -0.77
N GLN A 347 9.90 3.03 0.53
CA GLN A 347 10.99 3.37 1.45
C GLN A 347 12.28 2.62 1.12
N ILE A 348 12.20 1.32 0.77
CA ILE A 348 13.38 0.55 0.31
C ILE A 348 13.99 1.22 -0.91
N PHE A 349 13.20 1.62 -1.91
CA PHE A 349 13.76 2.27 -3.11
C PHE A 349 14.58 3.52 -2.79
N ALA A 350 14.10 4.37 -1.86
CA ALA A 350 14.87 5.53 -1.41
C ALA A 350 16.18 5.13 -0.69
N ALA A 351 16.12 4.10 0.16
CA ALA A 351 17.29 3.60 0.89
C ALA A 351 18.31 2.89 -0.01
N ASP A 352 17.86 2.12 -0.99
CA ASP A 352 18.68 1.45 -1.98
C ASP A 352 19.43 2.44 -2.86
N LEU A 353 18.78 3.52 -3.29
CA LEU A 353 19.45 4.62 -3.99
C LEU A 353 20.53 5.27 -3.13
N TRP A 354 20.20 5.60 -1.88
CA TRP A 354 21.15 6.19 -0.95
C TRP A 354 22.35 5.26 -0.70
N GLY A 355 22.11 3.97 -0.47
CA GLY A 355 23.12 2.95 -0.24
C GLY A 355 24.01 2.69 -1.45
N ALA A 356 23.41 2.43 -2.62
CA ALA A 356 24.12 2.13 -3.86
C ALA A 356 25.03 3.29 -4.29
N PHE A 357 24.54 4.52 -4.21
CA PHE A 357 25.32 5.70 -4.61
C PHE A 357 26.05 6.40 -3.45
N LYS A 358 26.03 5.82 -2.24
CA LYS A 358 26.74 6.31 -1.04
C LYS A 358 26.41 7.79 -0.73
N GLY A 359 25.13 8.15 -0.82
CA GLY A 359 24.67 9.51 -0.56
C GLY A 359 25.06 10.55 -1.61
N LYS A 360 25.43 10.14 -2.84
CA LYS A 360 25.86 11.03 -3.92
C LYS A 360 25.02 10.83 -5.19
N GLY A 361 25.02 11.79 -6.12
CA GLY A 361 24.33 11.63 -7.39
C GLY A 361 22.85 11.30 -7.21
N TYR A 362 22.39 10.16 -7.74
CA TYR A 362 21.01 9.70 -7.58
C TYR A 362 20.65 9.29 -6.14
N GLY A 363 21.63 8.99 -5.29
CA GLY A 363 21.42 8.71 -3.86
C GLY A 363 21.60 9.91 -2.95
N GLU A 364 21.84 11.11 -3.49
CA GLU A 364 21.95 12.33 -2.70
C GLU A 364 20.57 12.79 -2.22
N LEU A 365 20.08 12.16 -1.15
CA LEU A 365 18.80 12.47 -0.51
C LEU A 365 19.05 13.18 0.83
N TYR A 366 18.63 14.45 0.96
CA TYR A 366 19.05 15.31 2.07
C TYR A 366 18.39 14.98 3.42
N ASP A 367 17.21 14.35 3.38
CA ASP A 367 16.37 13.96 4.51
C ASP A 367 16.24 12.43 4.60
N ILE A 368 17.31 11.70 4.26
CA ILE A 368 17.32 10.22 4.36
C ILE A 368 17.01 9.71 5.77
N ASP A 369 17.29 10.51 6.80
CA ASP A 369 16.94 10.22 8.20
C ASP A 369 15.42 10.22 8.46
N SER A 370 14.62 10.74 7.52
CA SER A 370 13.16 10.64 7.54
C SER A 370 12.64 9.24 7.19
N ILE A 371 13.42 8.37 6.53
CA ILE A 371 13.02 7.00 6.21
C ILE A 371 13.01 6.15 7.50
N THR A 372 11.99 5.30 7.66
CA THR A 372 11.87 4.39 8.81
C THR A 372 12.47 3.02 8.49
N MET A 373 12.35 2.06 9.42
CA MET A 373 12.61 0.65 9.12
C MET A 373 11.58 0.08 8.14
N PHE A 374 11.92 -1.03 7.49
CA PHE A 374 11.11 -1.70 6.49
C PHE A 374 10.33 -2.84 7.14
N ALA A 375 9.03 -2.64 7.34
CA ALA A 375 8.18 -3.61 8.03
C ALA A 375 7.93 -4.88 7.20
N ASP A 376 8.90 -5.79 7.21
CA ASP A 376 8.87 -7.09 6.56
C ASP A 376 8.52 -8.24 7.53
N TYR A 377 8.85 -9.48 7.18
CA TYR A 377 8.69 -10.64 8.07
C TYR A 377 9.93 -11.01 8.87
N ILE A 378 11.12 -10.55 8.48
CA ILE A 378 12.39 -10.91 9.15
C ILE A 378 12.60 -10.03 10.38
N VAL A 379 12.51 -8.71 10.23
CA VAL A 379 12.84 -7.75 11.29
C VAL A 379 11.93 -7.90 12.52
N PRO A 380 10.59 -8.08 12.40
CA PRO A 380 9.76 -8.34 13.57
C PRO A 380 10.20 -9.60 14.33
N ALA A 381 10.57 -10.67 13.62
CA ALA A 381 11.04 -11.90 14.24
C ALA A 381 12.35 -11.69 15.02
N VAL A 382 13.31 -10.97 14.44
CA VAL A 382 14.56 -10.61 15.15
C VAL A 382 14.28 -9.74 16.37
N LEU A 383 13.40 -8.75 16.26
CA LEU A 383 13.01 -7.91 17.40
C LEU A 383 12.35 -8.74 18.51
N GLN A 384 11.62 -9.80 18.18
CA GLN A 384 11.06 -10.71 19.17
C GLN A 384 12.14 -11.56 19.86
N GLU A 385 13.11 -12.11 19.13
CA GLU A 385 14.24 -12.84 19.72
C GLU A 385 15.09 -11.96 20.65
N LEU A 386 15.24 -10.68 20.30
CA LEU A 386 15.92 -9.68 21.14
C LEU A 386 15.09 -9.27 22.38
N GLY A 387 13.84 -9.69 22.47
CA GLY A 387 12.91 -9.34 23.55
C GLY A 387 12.34 -7.93 23.43
N VAL A 388 12.49 -7.26 22.28
CA VAL A 388 11.93 -5.95 21.98
C VAL A 388 10.44 -6.05 21.65
N LEU A 389 10.02 -7.10 20.95
CA LEU A 389 8.61 -7.41 20.71
C LEU A 389 8.19 -8.62 21.54
N LYS A 390 6.98 -8.56 22.11
CA LYS A 390 6.32 -9.67 22.79
C LYS A 390 5.01 -9.99 22.09
N TYR A 391 4.80 -11.25 21.77
CA TYR A 391 3.61 -11.71 21.07
C TYR A 391 2.62 -12.36 22.02
N SER A 392 1.33 -12.22 21.72
CA SER A 392 0.27 -12.99 22.38
C SER A 392 0.45 -14.49 22.13
N SER A 393 -0.09 -15.32 23.02
CA SER A 393 0.02 -16.79 22.89
C SER A 393 -0.52 -17.31 21.56
N ASN A 394 -1.60 -16.72 21.06
CA ASN A 394 -2.22 -17.12 19.81
C ASN A 394 -1.33 -16.77 18.61
N LEU A 395 -0.74 -15.57 18.62
CA LEU A 395 0.17 -15.14 17.56
C LEU A 395 1.45 -15.97 17.54
N SER A 396 2.05 -16.23 18.71
CA SER A 396 3.21 -17.12 18.82
C SER A 396 2.89 -18.52 18.31
N SER A 397 1.74 -19.09 18.70
CA SER A 397 1.32 -20.42 18.25
C SER A 397 1.06 -20.47 16.74
N ALA A 398 0.49 -19.41 16.15
CA ALA A 398 0.32 -19.31 14.70
C ALA A 398 1.66 -19.32 13.95
N ILE A 399 2.65 -18.56 14.45
CA ILE A 399 4.01 -18.52 13.88
C ILE A 399 4.70 -19.88 14.02
N GLU A 400 4.69 -20.48 15.22
CA GLU A 400 5.32 -21.78 15.50
C GLU A 400 4.75 -22.92 14.64
N THR A 401 3.45 -22.87 14.35
CA THR A 401 2.76 -23.87 13.51
C THR A 401 2.84 -23.57 12.01
N ASN A 402 3.52 -22.48 11.62
CA ASN A 402 3.53 -21.97 10.24
C ASN A 402 2.11 -21.73 9.67
N SER A 403 1.17 -21.36 10.53
CA SER A 403 -0.17 -20.97 10.12
C SER A 403 -0.12 -19.64 9.38
N GLU A 404 -0.89 -19.55 8.30
CA GLU A 404 -0.99 -18.30 7.53
C GLU A 404 -1.75 -17.24 8.33
N ILE A 405 -1.15 -16.05 8.40
CA ILE A 405 -1.76 -14.83 8.96
C ILE A 405 -2.22 -13.99 7.78
N ALA A 406 -3.53 -13.70 7.73
CA ALA A 406 -4.13 -12.98 6.63
C ALA A 406 -3.56 -11.55 6.51
N SER A 407 -3.27 -11.12 5.28
CA SER A 407 -2.85 -9.74 5.00
C SER A 407 -3.94 -8.76 5.46
N GLY A 408 -3.57 -7.74 6.23
CA GLY A 408 -4.51 -6.75 6.77
C GLY A 408 -5.25 -7.20 8.03
N SER A 409 -4.93 -8.37 8.62
CA SER A 409 -5.47 -8.76 9.93
C SER A 409 -4.88 -7.88 11.04
N GLU A 410 -5.51 -7.88 12.23
CA GLU A 410 -4.98 -7.15 13.38
C GLU A 410 -3.56 -7.62 13.72
N GLU A 411 -3.30 -8.92 13.70
CA GLU A 411 -1.98 -9.48 13.97
C GLU A 411 -0.91 -9.02 12.97
N GLU A 412 -1.23 -9.04 11.67
CA GLU A 412 -0.29 -8.64 10.62
C GLU A 412 0.02 -7.13 10.68
N VAL A 413 -1.00 -6.29 10.85
CA VAL A 413 -0.79 -4.83 10.96
C VAL A 413 -0.02 -4.49 12.23
N GLU A 414 -0.31 -5.15 13.35
CA GLU A 414 0.42 -4.95 14.59
C GLU A 414 1.88 -5.38 14.50
N LEU A 415 2.19 -6.54 13.90
CA LEU A 415 3.57 -6.99 13.66
C LEU A 415 4.39 -5.94 12.91
N ARG A 416 3.79 -5.33 11.88
CA ARG A 416 4.46 -4.35 11.02
C ARG A 416 4.61 -2.99 11.68
N ALA A 417 3.52 -2.41 12.17
CA ALA A 417 3.54 -1.09 12.79
C ALA A 417 4.28 -1.06 14.14
N CYS A 418 4.17 -2.11 14.97
CA CYS A 418 4.94 -2.18 16.21
C CYS A 418 6.44 -2.29 15.96
N SER A 419 6.85 -2.94 14.87
CA SER A 419 8.27 -2.99 14.47
C SER A 419 8.80 -1.62 14.07
N ILE A 420 8.04 -0.86 13.27
CA ILE A 420 8.38 0.54 12.95
C ILE A 420 8.52 1.35 14.24
N TYR A 421 7.52 1.30 15.10
CA TYR A 421 7.54 2.05 16.36
C TYR A 421 8.73 1.65 17.26
N ALA A 422 9.03 0.35 17.36
CA ALA A 422 10.14 -0.16 18.15
C ALA A 422 11.49 0.36 17.65
N VAL A 423 11.75 0.32 16.34
CA VAL A 423 13.01 0.82 15.76
C VAL A 423 13.14 2.33 15.93
N GLU A 424 12.06 3.09 15.76
CA GLU A 424 12.08 4.54 16.00
C GLU A 424 12.42 4.85 17.48
N LYS A 425 11.90 4.05 18.43
CA LYS A 425 12.26 4.18 19.86
C LYS A 425 13.70 3.78 20.16
N MET A 426 14.23 2.75 19.50
CA MET A 426 15.64 2.42 19.60
C MET A 426 16.52 3.57 19.08
N ARG A 427 16.18 4.15 17.92
CA ARG A 427 16.89 5.29 17.34
C ARG A 427 16.92 6.49 18.30
N ASP A 428 15.77 6.85 18.85
CA ASP A 428 15.67 7.94 19.82
C ASP A 428 16.52 7.68 21.07
N LEU A 429 16.52 6.43 21.57
CA LEU A 429 17.29 6.05 22.74
C LEU A 429 18.80 6.03 22.49
N PHE A 430 19.25 5.61 21.31
CA PHE A 430 20.65 5.74 20.89
C PHE A 430 21.11 7.19 20.96
N ARG A 431 20.34 8.09 20.32
CA ARG A 431 20.64 9.53 20.32
C ARG A 431 20.72 10.08 21.75
N ALA A 432 19.81 9.68 22.62
CA ALA A 432 19.77 10.13 24.01
C ALA A 432 20.95 9.62 24.86
N LYS A 433 21.39 8.36 24.67
CA LYS A 433 22.43 7.73 25.51
C LYS A 433 23.86 7.97 25.01
N SER A 434 24.11 7.86 23.71
CA SER A 434 25.48 7.95 23.15
C SER A 434 25.79 9.29 22.49
N GLY A 435 24.79 10.11 22.20
CA GLY A 435 24.94 11.34 21.41
C GLY A 435 25.24 11.08 19.92
N ASN A 436 25.38 9.81 19.51
CA ASN A 436 25.57 9.43 18.13
C ASN A 436 24.21 9.39 17.41
N GLN A 437 24.18 9.95 16.21
CA GLN A 437 23.03 9.82 15.31
C GLN A 437 23.14 8.49 14.57
N VAL A 438 22.11 7.67 14.71
CA VAL A 438 21.93 6.41 13.97
C VAL A 438 20.67 6.57 13.13
N LEU A 439 20.68 6.08 11.88
CA LEU A 439 19.51 6.12 11.00
C LEU A 439 18.66 4.86 11.18
N SER A 440 17.34 4.98 10.99
CA SER A 440 16.45 3.80 11.04
C SER A 440 16.77 2.79 9.94
N VAL A 441 17.24 3.26 8.77
CA VAL A 441 17.74 2.41 7.68
C VAL A 441 18.95 1.59 8.11
N GLU A 442 19.87 2.17 8.88
CA GLU A 442 21.05 1.42 9.35
C GLU A 442 20.67 0.39 10.42
N LEU A 443 19.73 0.72 11.31
CA LEU A 443 19.17 -0.22 12.28
C LEU A 443 18.45 -1.38 11.59
N ASP A 444 17.67 -1.07 10.55
CA ASP A 444 16.96 -2.06 9.74
C ASP A 444 17.95 -3.02 9.05
N LEU A 445 18.92 -2.49 8.31
CA LEU A 445 19.94 -3.31 7.65
C LEU A 445 20.69 -4.22 8.63
N TRP A 446 21.00 -3.72 9.84
CA TRP A 446 21.59 -4.54 10.88
C TRP A 446 20.64 -5.65 11.34
N LEU A 447 19.41 -5.33 11.72
CA LEU A 447 18.41 -6.32 12.17
C LEU A 447 18.14 -7.37 11.11
N TRP A 448 17.95 -6.95 9.87
CA TRP A 448 17.73 -7.82 8.73
C TRP A 448 18.93 -8.75 8.51
N SER A 449 20.17 -8.22 8.56
CA SER A 449 21.39 -9.03 8.42
C SER A 449 21.52 -10.11 9.49
N VAL A 450 21.10 -9.83 10.72
CA VAL A 450 21.03 -10.82 11.81
C VAL A 450 20.01 -11.91 11.49
N GLY A 451 18.85 -11.51 10.98
CA GLY A 451 17.76 -12.43 10.69
C GLY A 451 18.06 -13.39 9.54
N VAL A 452 18.63 -12.91 8.44
CA VAL A 452 18.97 -13.78 7.29
C VAL A 452 20.11 -14.76 7.58
N GLN A 453 20.96 -14.47 8.57
CA GLN A 453 21.99 -15.41 9.04
C GLN A 453 21.43 -16.50 9.95
N SER A 454 20.21 -16.33 10.49
CA SER A 454 19.58 -17.28 11.40
C SER A 454 18.70 -18.29 10.65
N GLN A 455 19.19 -19.52 10.49
CA GLN A 455 18.45 -20.61 9.84
C GLN A 455 17.22 -21.09 10.63
N TYR A 456 17.12 -20.72 11.91
CA TYR A 456 16.07 -21.18 12.82
C TYR A 456 15.01 -20.11 13.09
N LEU A 457 15.20 -18.89 12.58
CA LEU A 457 14.31 -17.77 12.81
C LEU A 457 12.89 -18.11 12.34
N GLN A 458 11.97 -18.19 13.30
CA GLN A 458 10.55 -18.37 13.00
C GLN A 458 9.92 -16.99 12.82
N HIS A 459 9.23 -16.82 11.70
CA HIS A 459 8.58 -15.57 11.35
C HIS A 459 7.15 -15.83 10.86
N HIS A 460 6.32 -14.78 10.84
CA HIS A 460 4.95 -14.90 10.35
C HIS A 460 4.90 -15.24 8.87
N ARG A 461 3.83 -15.95 8.49
CA ARG A 461 3.54 -16.36 7.11
C ARG A 461 2.35 -15.56 6.61
N THR A 462 2.59 -14.55 5.79
CA THR A 462 1.53 -13.77 5.15
C THR A 462 1.80 -13.73 3.66
N LEU A 463 0.81 -14.13 2.86
CA LEU A 463 0.84 -13.99 1.42
C LEU A 463 0.37 -12.57 1.05
N SER A 464 1.30 -11.71 0.63
CA SER A 464 1.01 -10.29 0.33
C SER A 464 1.95 -9.72 -0.73
N ILE A 465 1.50 -8.67 -1.42
CA ILE A 465 2.33 -7.93 -2.39
C ILE A 465 3.20 -6.86 -1.75
N TYR A 466 3.07 -6.63 -0.43
CA TYR A 466 3.66 -5.46 0.22
C TYR A 466 5.03 -5.70 0.85
N TYR A 467 5.39 -6.92 1.23
CA TYR A 467 6.68 -7.18 1.88
C TYR A 467 7.24 -8.58 1.70
#